data_AF-A0A9D4AS39-F1
#
_entry.id   AF-A0A9D4AS39-F1
#
_cell.length_a   1.000
_cell.length_b   1.000
_cell.length_c   1.000
_cell.angle_alpha   90.00
_cell.angle_beta   90.00
_cell.angle_gamma   90.00
#
_symmetry.space_group_name_H-M   'P 1'
#
loop_
_entity.id
_entity.type
_entity.pdbx_description
1 polymer ?
#
loop_
_entity_poly.entity_id
_entity_poly.type
_entity_poly.pdbx_seq_one_letter_code
_entity_poly.pdbx_strand_id
1 'polypeptide(L)'
;MQQMEDEEIEHFYEELEEVMQKRSIYAIIQGDFNAIVGGKESENEKYMGKVGKGIRNDCGAHLVAFTEANHLHVMNTIFQNEQCQ
;
A
#
# COMPACT_ATOMS: atom_id res chain seq x y z
N MET A 1 20.86 2.40 -12.58
CA MET A 1 19.46 2.69 -12.94
C MET A 1 18.53 2.13 -11.88
N GLN A 2 18.60 0.84 -11.51
CA GLN A 2 17.82 0.27 -10.39
C GLN A 2 17.94 1.06 -9.06
N GLN A 3 19.16 1.44 -8.66
CA GLN A 3 19.38 2.16 -7.38
C GLN A 3 18.69 3.52 -7.28
N MET A 4 18.52 4.25 -8.39
CA MET A 4 17.86 5.56 -8.34
C MET A 4 16.35 5.42 -8.16
N GLU A 5 15.74 4.36 -8.70
CA GLU A 5 14.31 4.09 -8.52
C GLU A 5 14.02 3.66 -7.08
N ASP A 6 14.88 2.82 -6.49
CA ASP A 6 14.72 2.38 -5.10
C ASP A 6 14.87 3.56 -4.11
N GLU A 7 15.87 4.44 -4.33
CA GLU A 7 16.08 5.65 -3.52
C GLU A 7 14.89 6.63 -3.63
N GLU A 8 14.31 6.79 -4.82
CA GLU A 8 13.14 7.67 -5.02
C GLU A 8 11.90 7.11 -4.33
N ILE A 9 11.67 5.79 -4.39
CA ILE A 9 10.58 5.11 -3.69
C ILE A 9 10.75 5.25 -2.18
N GLU A 10 11.96 5.00 -1.65
CA GLU A 10 12.25 5.13 -0.22
C GLU A 10 12.00 6.56 0.25
N HIS A 11 12.54 7.55 -0.47
CA HIS A 11 12.34 8.96 -0.15
C HIS A 11 10.87 9.37 -0.14
N PHE A 12 10.08 8.90 -1.11
CA PHE A 12 8.64 9.15 -1.14
C PHE A 12 7.91 8.64 0.12
N TYR A 13 8.24 7.42 0.57
CA TYR A 13 7.63 6.87 1.77
C TYR A 13 8.12 7.55 3.05
N GLU A 14 9.39 7.99 3.11
CA GLU A 14 9.90 8.82 4.21
C GLU A 14 9.12 10.14 4.34
N GLU A 15 8.94 10.87 3.24
CA GLU A 15 8.14 12.11 3.22
C GLU A 15 6.69 11.85 3.64
N LEU A 16 6.12 10.73 3.19
CA LEU A 16 4.75 10.34 3.57
C LEU A 16 4.63 10.04 5.07
N GLU A 17 5.62 9.36 5.66
CA GLU A 17 5.68 9.12 7.10
C GLU A 17 5.76 10.42 7.90
N GLU A 18 6.59 11.38 7.46
CA GLU A 18 6.67 12.70 8.10
C GLU A 18 5.33 13.43 8.10
N VAL A 19 4.60 13.40 6.99
CA VAL A 19 3.27 14.01 6.88
C VAL A 19 2.26 13.31 7.82
N MET A 20 2.36 11.98 7.93
CA MET A 20 1.51 11.17 8.79
C MET A 20 1.74 11.38 10.30
N GLN A 21 2.88 11.94 10.72
CA GLN A 21 3.12 12.25 12.14
C GLN A 21 2.09 13.25 12.72
N LYS A 22 1.38 13.98 11.86
CA LYS A 22 0.24 14.82 12.28
C LYS A 22 -0.87 13.94 12.84
N ARG A 23 -1.07 14.02 14.16
CA ARG A 23 -2.13 13.27 14.84
C ARG A 23 -3.50 13.67 14.32
N SER A 24 -4.22 12.68 13.79
CA SER A 24 -5.63 12.77 13.47
C SER A 24 -6.36 11.56 14.04
N ILE A 25 -7.64 11.71 14.33
CA ILE A 25 -8.51 10.58 14.72
C ILE A 25 -8.77 9.68 13.51
N TYR A 26 -8.84 10.28 12.31
CA TYR A 26 -9.05 9.58 11.06
C TYR A 26 -8.05 10.09 10.02
N ALA A 27 -7.26 9.19 9.45
CA ALA A 27 -6.32 9.48 8.38
C ALA A 27 -6.74 8.71 7.14
N ILE A 28 -6.84 9.41 6.01
CA ILE A 28 -7.09 8.83 4.70
C ILE A 28 -5.95 9.29 3.80
N ILE A 29 -5.25 8.32 3.22
CA ILE A 29 -4.19 8.56 2.24
C ILE A 29 -4.75 8.14 0.88
N GLN A 30 -4.73 9.07 -0.06
CA GLN A 30 -5.25 8.85 -1.41
C GLN A 30 -4.25 9.39 -2.42
N GLY A 31 -4.04 8.60 -3.47
CA GLY A 31 -3.12 8.92 -4.54
C GLY A 31 -2.96 7.72 -5.45
N ASP A 32 -2.24 7.93 -6.56
CA ASP A 32 -1.79 6.85 -7.41
C ASP A 32 -0.40 6.42 -6.95
N PHE A 33 -0.32 5.23 -6.36
CA PHE A 33 0.93 4.62 -5.93
C PHE A 33 1.57 3.77 -7.04
N ASN A 34 0.90 3.67 -8.20
CA ASN A 34 1.32 2.85 -9.34
C ASN A 34 1.74 1.42 -8.93
N ALA A 35 1.00 0.84 -7.98
CA ALA A 35 1.32 -0.39 -7.30
C ALA A 35 0.27 -1.47 -7.59
N ILE A 36 0.71 -2.66 -7.95
CA ILE A 36 -0.13 -3.85 -8.05
C ILE A 36 0.11 -4.65 -6.77
N VAL A 37 -0.86 -4.68 -5.87
CA VAL A 37 -0.74 -5.35 -4.56
C VAL A 37 -1.28 -6.78 -4.56
N GLY A 38 -2.21 -7.09 -5.47
CA GLY A 38 -2.95 -8.35 -5.48
C GLY A 38 -3.90 -8.50 -4.28
N GLY A 39 -4.44 -9.70 -4.10
CA GLY A 39 -5.07 -10.08 -2.84
C GLY A 39 -4.02 -10.40 -1.79
N LYS A 40 -4.42 -10.46 -0.50
CA LYS A 40 -3.50 -10.86 0.57
C LYS A 40 -2.83 -12.21 0.26
N GLU A 41 -1.53 -12.29 0.47
CA GLU A 41 -0.72 -13.48 0.18
C GLU A 41 -0.54 -14.39 1.41
N SER A 42 -0.71 -13.83 2.61
CA SER A 42 -0.56 -14.54 3.88
C SER A 42 -1.61 -14.09 4.89
N GLU A 43 -1.94 -14.96 5.85
CA GLU A 43 -2.79 -14.61 6.99
C GLU A 43 -2.12 -13.60 7.94
N ASN A 44 -0.81 -13.38 7.80
CA ASN A 44 -0.07 -12.36 8.55
C ASN A 44 -0.27 -10.94 8.02
N GLU A 45 -0.78 -10.76 6.79
CA GLU A 45 -1.08 -9.45 6.21
C GLU A 45 -2.44 -8.98 6.73
N LYS A 46 -2.43 -8.30 7.88
CA LYS A 46 -3.64 -7.93 8.63
C LYS A 46 -4.37 -6.75 8.02
N TYR A 47 -3.65 -5.90 7.28
CA TYR A 47 -4.19 -4.67 6.74
C TYR A 47 -4.59 -4.78 5.26
N MET A 48 -4.34 -5.95 4.68
CA MET A 48 -4.73 -6.32 3.32
C MET A 48 -6.05 -7.11 3.29
N GLY A 49 -6.89 -6.78 2.32
CA GLY A 49 -8.08 -7.57 2.01
C GLY A 49 -7.77 -8.75 1.09
N LYS A 50 -8.74 -9.68 1.00
CA LYS A 50 -8.63 -10.90 0.17
C LYS A 50 -8.86 -10.65 -1.31
N VAL A 51 -9.45 -9.51 -1.65
CA VAL A 51 -9.86 -9.19 -3.01
C VAL A 51 -8.76 -8.33 -3.61
N GLY A 52 -8.29 -8.63 -4.80
CA GLY A 52 -7.26 -7.83 -5.44
C GLY A 52 -6.94 -8.38 -6.81
N LYS A 53 -6.62 -7.48 -7.74
CA LYS A 53 -6.38 -7.83 -9.15
C LYS A 53 -4.88 -7.78 -9.44
N GLY A 54 -4.41 -8.76 -10.22
CA GLY A 54 -3.02 -8.84 -10.66
C GLY A 54 -2.10 -9.55 -9.67
N ILE A 55 -0.85 -9.73 -10.08
CA ILE A 55 0.23 -10.32 -9.29
C ILE A 55 1.03 -9.18 -8.66
N ARG A 56 1.41 -9.34 -7.39
CA ARG A 56 2.15 -8.32 -6.66
C ARG A 56 3.44 -7.91 -7.40
N ASN A 57 3.61 -6.62 -7.63
CA ASN A 57 4.87 -6.05 -8.15
C ASN A 57 5.70 -5.43 -7.01
N ASP A 58 6.92 -5.00 -7.32
CA ASP A 58 7.85 -4.44 -6.31
C ASP A 58 7.26 -3.22 -5.59
N CYS A 59 6.67 -2.28 -6.34
CA CYS A 59 5.94 -1.15 -5.75
C CYS A 59 4.80 -1.60 -4.83
N GLY A 60 4.11 -2.68 -5.19
CA GLY A 60 3.08 -3.32 -4.37
C GLY A 60 3.63 -3.91 -3.07
N ALA A 61 4.81 -4.54 -3.12
CA ALA A 61 5.48 -5.04 -1.93
C ALA A 61 5.87 -3.89 -0.97
N HIS A 62 6.40 -2.78 -1.50
CA HIS A 62 6.68 -1.59 -0.70
C HIS A 62 5.41 -1.02 -0.05
N LEU A 63 4.32 -0.91 -0.81
CA LEU A 63 3.05 -0.42 -0.28
C LEU A 63 2.50 -1.33 0.83
N VAL A 64 2.55 -2.66 0.64
CA VAL A 64 2.12 -3.62 1.67
C VAL A 64 2.97 -3.47 2.94
N ALA A 65 4.30 -3.43 2.81
CA ALA A 65 5.20 -3.23 3.95
C ALA A 65 4.91 -1.92 4.70
N PHE A 66 4.74 -0.82 3.97
CA PHE A 66 4.41 0.49 4.53
C PHE A 66 3.08 0.45 5.31
N THR A 67 2.05 -0.16 4.73
CA THR A 67 0.73 -0.25 5.36
C THR A 67 0.71 -1.14 6.60
N GLU A 68 1.46 -2.24 6.60
CA GLU A 68 1.62 -3.11 7.77
C GLU A 68 2.37 -2.41 8.90
N ALA A 69 3.44 -1.67 8.59
CA ALA A 69 4.19 -0.88 9.58
C ALA A 69 3.33 0.22 10.21
N ASN A 70 2.54 0.93 9.40
CA ASN A 70 1.74 2.07 9.82
C ASN A 70 0.30 1.72 10.23
N HIS A 71 -0.04 0.43 10.27
CA HIS A 71 -1.37 -0.07 10.67
C HIS A 71 -2.52 0.51 9.81
N LEU A 72 -2.28 0.66 8.50
CA LEU A 72 -3.20 1.28 7.54
C LEU A 72 -3.88 0.24 6.67
N HIS A 73 -5.21 0.25 6.61
CA HIS A 73 -5.93 -0.68 5.74
C HIS A 73 -5.90 -0.28 4.26
N VAL A 74 -5.56 -1.23 3.38
CA VAL A 74 -5.64 -1.02 1.93
C VAL A 74 -7.07 -1.20 1.45
N MET A 75 -7.81 -0.10 1.37
CA MET A 75 -9.25 -0.12 1.05
C MET A 75 -9.57 -0.80 -0.30
N ASN A 76 -8.72 -0.61 -1.31
CA ASN A 76 -8.92 -1.18 -2.65
C ASN A 76 -8.91 -2.71 -2.67
N THR A 77 -8.38 -3.37 -1.63
CA THR A 77 -8.36 -4.84 -1.53
C THR A 77 -9.45 -5.40 -0.61
N ILE A 78 -10.11 -4.55 0.16
CA ILE A 78 -11.16 -4.93 1.10
C ILE A 78 -12.53 -4.92 0.41
N PHE A 79 -12.76 -3.97 -0.51
CA PHE A 79 -14.04 -3.82 -1.18
C PHE A 79 -14.06 -4.56 -2.52
N GLN A 80 -15.01 -5.49 -2.66
CA GLN A 80 -15.28 -6.16 -3.93
C GLN A 80 -16.25 -5.32 -4.76
N ASN A 81 -15.74 -4.63 -5.77
CA ASN A 81 -16.59 -4.02 -6.80
C ASN A 81 -17.03 -5.11 -7.79
N GLU A 82 -18.33 -5.19 -8.10
CA GLU A 82 -18.91 -6.13 -9.08
C GLU A 82 -18.24 -6.02 -10.47
N GLN A 83 -17.63 -4.87 -10.78
CA GLN A 83 -16.91 -4.62 -12.04
C GLN A 83 -15.49 -5.22 -12.09
N CYS A 84 -14.97 -5.78 -11.00
CA CYS A 84 -13.64 -6.41 -10.94
C CYS A 84 -13.67 -7.94 -11.14
N GLN A 85 -14.70 -8.49 -11.80
CA GLN A 85 -14.70 -9.88 -12.31
C GLN A 85 -13.72 -10.06 -13.48
#